data_AF-A0A1Q7FVI7-F1
#
_entry.id   AF-A0A1Q7FVI7-F1
#
_cell.length_a   1.000
_cell.length_b   1.000
_cell.length_c   1.000
_cell.angle_alpha   90.00
_cell.angle_beta   90.00
_cell.angle_gamma   90.00
#
_symmetry.space_group_name_H-M   'P 1'
#
loop_
_entity.id
_entity.type
_entity.pdbx_description
1 polymer ?
#
loop_
_entity_poly.entity_id
_entity_poly.type
_entity_poly.pdbx_seq_one_letter_code
_entity_poly.pdbx_strand_id
1 'polypeptide(L)'
;MKTFEVQFRYRDRNEETVESTAKVEASSLPGAVGKAAREFVKGLDRKQRFDMNKNGLEITAKSVGTTTEAQAETSADAAAS
;
A
#
# COMPACT_ATOMS: atom_id res chain seq x y z
N MET A 1 -14.42 -4.39 15.95
CA MET A 1 -13.44 -3.68 15.10
C MET A 1 -13.68 -4.08 13.66
N LYS A 2 -13.23 -3.29 12.68
CA LYS A 2 -13.30 -3.65 11.26
C LYS A 2 -11.90 -3.98 10.76
N THR A 3 -11.81 -4.82 9.74
CA THR A 3 -10.55 -5.14 9.07
C THR A 3 -10.39 -4.25 7.84
N PHE A 4 -9.22 -3.66 7.68
CA PHE A 4 -8.85 -2.85 6.54
C PHE A 4 -7.61 -3.44 5.89
N GLU A 5 -7.55 -3.38 4.57
CA GLU A 5 -6.35 -3.71 3.80
C GLU A 5 -5.69 -2.39 3.39
N VAL A 6 -4.42 -2.22 3.72
CA VAL A 6 -3.61 -1.05 3.39
C VAL A 6 -2.42 -1.51 2.56
N GLN A 7 -2.29 -0.98 1.35
CA GLN A 7 -1.17 -1.20 0.45
C GLN A 7 -0.26 0.02 0.45
N PHE A 8 1.04 -0.24 0.51
CA PHE A 8 2.12 0.73 0.43
C PHE A 8 2.88 0.48 -0.85
N ARG A 9 3.14 1.55 -1.61
CA ARG A 9 3.92 1.48 -2.85
C ARG A 9 4.90 2.65 -2.95
N TYR A 10 6.16 2.36 -3.24
CA TYR A 10 7.15 3.37 -3.60
C TYR A 10 8.11 2.80 -4.65
N ARG A 11 8.75 3.67 -5.43
CA ARG A 11 9.85 3.25 -6.31
C ARG A 11 11.16 3.28 -5.55
N ASP A 12 12.01 2.28 -5.72
CA ASP A 12 13.34 2.26 -5.14
C ASP A 12 14.37 2.99 -6.04
N ARG A 13 15.65 2.92 -5.65
CA ARG A 13 16.77 3.52 -6.41
C ARG A 13 17.07 2.84 -7.76
N ASN A 14 16.58 1.63 -7.98
CA ASN A 14 16.74 0.86 -9.21
C ASN A 14 15.52 1.02 -10.12
N GLU A 15 14.60 1.94 -9.79
CA GLU A 15 13.30 2.13 -10.44
C GLU A 15 12.35 0.94 -10.29
N GLU A 16 12.66 0.01 -9.38
CA GLU A 16 11.78 -1.11 -9.07
C GLU A 16 10.65 -0.65 -8.14
N THR A 17 9.47 -1.19 -8.39
CA THR A 17 8.31 -0.89 -7.53
C THR A 17 8.34 -1.81 -6.32
N VAL A 18 8.47 -1.23 -5.14
CA VAL A 18 8.36 -1.94 -3.87
C VAL A 18 6.92 -1.84 -3.38
N GLU A 19 6.28 -2.99 -3.18
CA GLU A 19 4.91 -3.09 -2.68
C GLU A 19 4.84 -3.86 -1.35
N SER A 20 3.96 -3.42 -0.46
CA SER A 20 3.67 -4.11 0.80
C SER A 20 2.20 -3.95 1.15
N THR A 21 1.54 -5.05 1.50
CA THR A 21 0.12 -5.06 1.89
C THR A 21 -0.03 -5.54 3.33
N ALA A 22 -0.79 -4.80 4.14
CA ALA A 22 -1.07 -5.11 5.52
C ALA A 22 -2.58 -5.18 5.77
N LYS A 23 -3.02 -6.23 6.46
CA LYS A 23 -4.38 -6.32 7.02
C LYS A 23 -4.36 -5.84 8.46
N VAL A 24 -5.16 -4.82 8.77
CA VAL A 24 -5.15 -4.15 10.07
C VAL A 24 -6.56 -4.03 10.63
N GLU A 25 -6.74 -4.46 11.88
CA GLU A 25 -7.95 -4.19 12.64
C GLU A 25 -7.90 -2.80 13.28
N ALA A 26 -8.96 -2.02 13.05
CA ALA A 26 -9.15 -0.68 13.62
C ALA A 26 -10.63 -0.32 13.76
N SER A 27 -10.91 0.79 14.45
CA SER A 27 -12.27 1.37 14.55
C SER A 27 -12.67 2.17 13.30
N SER A 28 -11.71 2.66 12.51
CA SER A 28 -11.94 3.51 11.34
C SER A 28 -10.82 3.37 10.29
N LEU A 29 -11.10 3.78 9.05
CA LEU A 29 -10.12 3.77 7.96
C LEU A 29 -8.90 4.67 8.25
N PRO A 30 -9.04 5.93 8.72
CA PRO A 30 -7.88 6.75 9.08
C PRO A 30 -7.03 6.12 10.19
N GLY A 31 -7.68 5.49 11.17
CA GLY A 31 -6.98 4.76 12.24
C GLY A 31 -6.20 3.55 11.72
N ALA A 32 -6.76 2.81 10.77
CA ALA A 32 -6.08 1.69 10.11
C ALA A 32 -4.86 2.15 9.30
N VAL A 33 -5.03 3.21 8.49
CA VAL A 33 -3.93 3.80 7.71
C VAL A 33 -2.80 4.26 8.64
N GLY A 34 -3.12 5.00 9.70
CA GLY A 34 -2.12 5.48 10.66
C GLY A 34 -1.38 4.35 11.37
N LYS A 35 -2.10 3.29 11.77
CA LYS A 35 -1.50 2.10 12.39
C LYS A 35 -0.60 1.34 11.41
N ALA A 36 -1.09 1.08 10.20
CA ALA A 36 -0.35 0.38 9.15
C ALA A 36 0.92 1.14 8.74
N ALA A 37 0.80 2.46 8.51
CA ALA A 37 1.91 3.28 8.06
C ALA A 37 3.04 3.36 9.10
N ARG A 38 2.70 3.41 10.39
CA ARG A 38 3.70 3.39 11.47
C ARG A 38 4.51 2.09 11.47
N GLU A 39 3.84 0.95 11.35
CA GLU A 39 4.51 -0.35 11.32
C GLU A 39 5.32 -0.55 10.03
N PHE A 40 4.79 -0.13 8.89
CA PHE A 40 5.51 -0.14 7.61
C PHE A 40 6.82 0.66 7.70
N VAL A 41 6.75 1.94 8.10
CA VAL A 41 7.95 2.81 8.18
C VAL A 41 8.96 2.30 9.21
N LYS A 42 8.50 1.74 10.34
CA LYS A 42 9.38 1.11 11.33
C LYS A 42 10.17 -0.06 10.75
N GLY A 43 9.55 -0.87 9.90
CA GLY A 43 10.17 -2.03 9.25
C GLY A 43 11.17 -1.69 8.14
N LEU A 44 11.18 -0.44 7.64
CA LEU A 44 12.11 -0.03 6.59
C LEU A 44 13.52 0.21 7.13
N ASP A 45 14.52 -0.26 6.38
CA ASP A 45 15.92 0.07 6.63
C ASP A 45 16.28 1.52 6.20
N ARG A 46 17.51 1.95 6.47
CA ARG A 46 17.98 3.31 6.13
C ARG A 46 17.90 3.62 4.62
N LYS A 47 18.22 2.65 3.76
CA LYS A 47 18.22 2.84 2.29
C LYS A 47 16.78 2.91 1.78
N GLN A 48 15.93 1.99 2.21
CA GLN A 48 14.51 1.96 1.86
C GLN A 48 13.78 3.22 2.30
N ARG A 49 14.04 3.72 3.53
CA ARG A 49 13.48 5.01 3.99
C ARG A 49 13.94 6.18 3.13
N PHE A 50 15.21 6.20 2.73
CA PHE A 50 15.72 7.25 1.86
C PHE A 50 15.04 7.22 0.49
N ASP A 51 14.93 6.03 -0.11
CA ASP A 51 14.32 5.85 -1.43
C ASP A 51 12.82 6.21 -1.38
N MET A 52 12.09 5.75 -0.37
CA MET A 52 10.69 6.10 -0.13
C MET A 52 10.50 7.61 0.07
N ASN A 53 11.31 8.27 0.89
CA ASN A 53 11.20 9.72 1.12
C ASN A 53 11.54 10.54 -0.14
N LYS A 54 12.46 10.04 -0.97
CA LYS A 54 12.86 10.69 -2.22
C LYS A 54 11.82 10.54 -3.31
N ASN A 55 11.26 9.34 -3.45
CA ASN A 55 10.39 8.97 -4.57
C ASN A 55 8.90 9.08 -4.23
N GLY A 56 8.57 9.33 -2.96
CA GLY A 56 7.21 9.38 -2.46
C GLY A 56 6.67 8.00 -2.09
N LEU A 57 5.70 7.99 -1.20
CA LEU A 57 4.96 6.81 -0.76
C LEU A 57 3.49 6.97 -1.17
N GLU A 58 2.99 6.02 -1.94
CA GLU A 58 1.56 5.88 -2.22
C GLU A 58 0.95 4.91 -1.21
N ILE A 59 -0.23 5.29 -0.71
CA ILE A 59 -0.98 4.51 0.27
C ILE A 59 -2.41 4.33 -0.24
N THR A 60 -2.78 3.08 -0.49
CA THR A 60 -4.15 2.71 -0.88
C THR A 60 -4.77 1.91 0.25
N ALA A 61 -5.99 2.28 0.67
CA ALA A 61 -6.64 1.60 1.79
C ALA A 61 -8.11 1.29 1.46
N LYS A 62 -8.55 0.08 1.77
CA LYS A 62 -9.93 -0.38 1.59
C LYS A 62 -10.44 -1.13 2.81
N SER A 63 -11.73 -0.99 3.10
CA SER A 63 -12.40 -1.82 4.10
C SER A 63 -12.57 -3.22 3.53
N VAL A 64 -12.16 -4.24 4.28
CA VAL A 64 -12.42 -5.64 3.91
C VAL A 64 -13.77 -6.01 4.55
N GLY A 65 -14.85 -5.80 3.80
CA GLY A 65 -16.15 -6.39 4.14
C GLY A 65 -16.18 -7.87 3.75
N THR A 66 -16.97 -8.69 4.44
CA THR A 66 -17.35 -10.04 3.98
C THR A 66 -18.16 -9.94 2.69
N THR A 67 -17.50 -9.70 1.57
CA THR A 67 -18.00 -9.99 0.24
C THR A 67 -16.79 -10.27 -0.63
N THR A 68 -16.72 -11.52 -1.07
CA THR A 68 -15.79 -12.05 -2.07
C THR A 68 -15.80 -11.19 -3.34
N GLU A 69 -14.65 -11.19 -4.04
CA GLU A 69 -14.43 -10.76 -5.44
C GLU A 69 -14.46 -9.27 -5.79
N ALA A 70 -13.26 -8.73 -6.05
CA ALA A 70 -12.89 -8.07 -7.32
C ALA A 70 -11.44 -7.56 -7.22
N GLN A 71 -10.46 -8.45 -7.42
CA GLN A 71 -9.20 -8.00 -8.01
C GLN A 71 -9.48 -7.87 -9.51
N ALA A 72 -9.89 -6.68 -9.93
CA ALA A 72 -9.86 -6.32 -11.33
C ALA A 72 -8.38 -6.12 -11.70
N GLU A 73 -7.83 -7.13 -12.36
CA GLU A 73 -6.65 -7.04 -13.19
C GLU A 73 -6.79 -5.81 -14.09
N THR A 74 -5.98 -4.78 -13.89
CA THR A 74 -5.79 -3.75 -14.91
C THR A 74 -4.65 -4.22 -15.79
N SER A 75 -4.96 -5.19 -16.66
CA SER A 75 -4.14 -5.47 -17.84
C SER A 75 -4.24 -4.26 -18.77
N ALA A 76 -3.07 -3.82 -19.22
CA ALA A 76 -2.86 -2.69 -20.10
C ALA A 76 -3.72 -2.79 -21.38
N ASP A 77 -4.48 -1.74 -21.66
CA ASP A 77 -4.85 -1.41 -23.04
C ASP A 77 -4.31 -0.01 -23.34
N ALA A 78 -3.19 0.03 -24.06
CA ALA A 78 -2.68 1.22 -24.70
C ALA A 78 -1.93 0.82 -25.98
N ALA A 79 -2.40 1.41 -27.10
CA ALA A 79 -1.82 1.50 -28.46
C ALA A 79 -2.01 0.26 -29.35
N ALA A 80 -2.43 0.34 -30.62
CA ALA A 80 -2.86 1.42 -31.53
C ALA A 80 -3.46 0.69 -32.77
N SER A 81 -4.55 1.21 -33.36
CA SER A 81 -4.62 1.71 -34.76
C SER A 81 -4.09 0.77 -35.85
#